data_AF-E9AU26-F1
#
_entry.id   AF-E9AU26-F1
#
_cell.length_a   1.000
_cell.length_b   1.000
_cell.length_c   1.000
_cell.angle_alpha   90.00
_cell.angle_beta   90.00
_cell.angle_gamma   90.00
#
_symmetry.space_group_name_H-M   'P 1'
#
loop_
_entity.id
_entity.type
_entity.pdbx_description
1 polymer ?
#
loop_
_entity_poly.entity_id
_entity_poly.type
_entity_poly.pdbx_seq_one_letter_code
_entity_poly.pdbx_strand_id
1 'polypeptide(L)'
;MFRNALSCFVAQLELTRLTETLPDNIDYTELMEMVQQRLQGAPGKTLGVFELLQAKEVHLPDPDNPSYAVASMSAPLTVFLFDIEGTTTPLPFVRKVMMPIAESRVEAYMATHFPADQAFVDRLTAASAPQSSPLAKATMAYSKAFTDALATSGARDWKDEAANEVTRSEFCALFHSEIERGSDHAAVKVVQAAIWAEVFAEGKLQSQVFPDVNTFFRFAGGPAMTERVRIALYSSGSIEAQKLIMANTPYGDLNPFITAYFDPLLVGTKLMPKSYMKIRTLLAEKLDIPPESMQIVFVTDNTSEASAAETSGAVESSILCVRPLNDWITFDTMLSINVPYIMSFTQLMQCNCVVDMKKLVNDAKECMKEHSTS
;
A
#
# COMPACT_ATOMS: atom_id res chain seq x y z
N MET A 1 3.76 -25.23 3.29
CA MET A 1 4.92 -24.34 3.52
C MET A 1 5.93 -24.41 2.38
N PHE A 2 6.86 -25.37 2.34
CA PHE A 2 7.94 -25.41 1.33
C PHE A 2 7.46 -25.37 -0.14
N ARG A 3 6.46 -26.19 -0.49
CA ARG A 3 5.88 -26.23 -1.84
C ARG A 3 5.24 -24.90 -2.26
N ASN A 4 4.63 -24.18 -1.32
CA ASN A 4 4.00 -22.88 -1.57
C ASN A 4 5.05 -21.80 -1.88
N ALA A 5 6.13 -21.75 -1.10
CA ALA A 5 7.24 -20.83 -1.35
C ALA A 5 7.92 -21.09 -2.70
N LEU A 6 8.15 -22.35 -3.07
CA LEU A 6 8.66 -22.72 -4.40
C LEU A 6 7.72 -22.23 -5.52
N SER A 7 6.42 -22.46 -5.37
CA SER A 7 5.42 -22.01 -6.35
C SER A 7 5.36 -20.49 -6.49
N CYS A 8 5.42 -19.77 -5.36
CA CYS A 8 5.50 -18.32 -5.31
C CYS A 8 6.76 -17.80 -6.02
N PHE A 9 7.90 -18.45 -5.78
CA PHE A 9 9.17 -18.07 -6.39
C PHE A 9 9.19 -18.32 -7.90
N VAL A 10 8.58 -19.43 -8.39
CA VAL A 10 8.36 -19.65 -9.83
C VAL A 10 7.53 -18.52 -10.44
N ALA A 11 6.45 -18.10 -9.77
CA ALA A 11 5.61 -17.01 -10.24
C ALA A 11 6.39 -15.69 -10.34
N GLN A 12 7.18 -15.34 -9.32
CA GLN A 12 8.05 -14.16 -9.36
C GLN A 12 9.07 -14.25 -10.50
N LEU A 13 9.77 -15.37 -10.66
CA LEU A 13 10.75 -15.57 -11.74
C LEU A 13 10.16 -15.35 -13.13
N GLU A 14 8.95 -15.86 -13.38
CA GLU A 14 8.30 -15.69 -14.67
C GLU A 14 7.85 -14.25 -14.89
N LEU A 15 7.33 -13.58 -13.85
CA LEU A 15 6.96 -12.17 -13.93
C LEU A 15 8.18 -11.27 -14.17
N THR A 16 9.31 -11.51 -13.49
CA THR A 16 10.55 -10.74 -13.69
C THR A 16 11.17 -10.99 -15.04
N ARG A 17 11.08 -12.21 -15.58
CA ARG A 17 11.46 -12.50 -16.98
C ARG A 17 10.60 -11.73 -17.98
N LEU A 18 9.28 -11.73 -17.82
CA LEU A 18 8.35 -11.04 -18.72
C LEU A 18 8.45 -9.50 -18.64
N THR A 19 8.91 -8.98 -17.50
CA THR A 19 9.13 -7.55 -17.28
C THR A 19 10.56 -7.09 -17.52
N GLU A 20 11.50 -8.01 -17.75
CA GLU A 20 12.92 -7.72 -17.90
C GLU A 20 13.52 -7.05 -16.64
N THR A 21 13.05 -7.48 -15.46
CA THR A 21 13.50 -6.96 -14.15
C THR A 21 14.17 -8.03 -13.27
N LEU A 22 14.62 -9.13 -13.88
CA LEU A 22 15.40 -10.13 -13.17
C LEU A 22 16.75 -9.52 -12.74
N PRO A 23 17.21 -9.70 -11.50
CA PRO A 23 18.52 -9.20 -11.08
C PRO A 23 19.67 -9.73 -11.96
N ASP A 24 20.63 -8.86 -12.30
CA ASP A 24 21.73 -9.18 -13.23
C ASP A 24 22.61 -10.37 -12.80
N ASN A 25 22.63 -10.66 -11.50
CA ASN A 25 23.40 -11.77 -10.93
C ASN A 25 22.65 -13.11 -10.93
N ILE A 26 21.48 -13.19 -11.57
CA ILE A 26 20.63 -14.38 -11.60
C ILE A 26 20.48 -14.89 -13.03
N ASP A 27 20.87 -16.14 -13.26
CA ASP A 27 20.55 -16.86 -14.50
C ASP A 27 19.13 -17.44 -14.40
N TYR A 28 18.24 -16.98 -15.28
CA TYR A 28 16.84 -17.43 -15.31
C TYR A 28 16.74 -18.95 -15.54
N THR A 29 17.49 -19.49 -16.51
CA THR A 29 17.33 -20.87 -16.96
C THR A 29 17.79 -21.83 -15.86
N GLU A 30 18.99 -21.59 -15.32
CA GLU A 30 19.55 -22.38 -14.23
C GLU A 30 18.66 -22.36 -12.99
N LEU A 31 18.22 -21.15 -12.58
CA LEU A 31 17.42 -21.00 -11.38
C LEU A 31 16.01 -21.58 -11.54
N MET A 32 15.37 -21.39 -12.70
CA MET A 32 14.06 -21.96 -12.98
C MET A 32 14.10 -23.49 -13.00
N GLU A 33 15.12 -24.09 -13.64
CA GLU A 33 15.31 -25.55 -13.63
C GLU A 33 15.48 -26.08 -12.20
N MET A 34 16.33 -25.44 -11.39
CA MET A 34 16.54 -25.83 -10.00
C MET A 34 15.24 -25.78 -9.18
N VAL A 35 14.48 -24.69 -9.30
CA VAL A 35 13.24 -24.50 -8.52
C VAL A 35 12.15 -25.47 -8.98
N GLN A 36 12.02 -25.70 -10.28
CA GLN A 36 11.06 -26.67 -10.82
C GLN A 36 11.37 -28.10 -10.40
N GLN A 37 12.64 -28.52 -10.42
CA GLN A 37 13.05 -29.83 -9.91
C GLN A 37 12.68 -30.00 -8.43
N ARG A 38 12.96 -28.98 -7.60
CA ARG A 38 12.57 -29.00 -6.18
C ARG A 38 11.05 -29.04 -5.99
N LEU A 39 10.29 -28.33 -6.83
CA LEU A 39 8.83 -28.32 -6.79
C LEU A 39 8.23 -29.68 -7.19
N GLN A 40 8.81 -30.36 -8.18
CA GLN A 40 8.41 -31.71 -8.58
C GLN A 40 8.71 -32.74 -7.48
N GLY A 41 9.83 -32.60 -6.77
CA GLY A 41 10.20 -33.46 -5.65
C GLY A 41 9.46 -33.19 -4.33
N ALA A 42 8.80 -32.03 -4.19
CA ALA A 42 8.09 -31.68 -2.96
C ALA A 42 6.78 -32.48 -2.83
N PRO A 43 6.45 -33.04 -1.65
CA PRO A 43 5.24 -33.84 -1.45
C PRO A 43 3.95 -32.99 -1.54
N GLY A 44 2.86 -33.63 -1.93
CA GLY A 44 1.52 -33.03 -2.01
C GLY A 44 1.27 -32.16 -3.25
N LYS A 45 0.05 -31.60 -3.35
CA LYS A 45 -0.31 -30.64 -4.40
C LYS A 45 -0.04 -29.20 -3.96
N THR A 46 0.18 -28.32 -4.94
CA THR A 46 0.18 -26.87 -4.68
C THR A 46 -1.26 -26.46 -4.41
N LEU A 47 -1.50 -25.80 -3.29
CA LEU A 47 -2.81 -25.29 -2.89
C LEU A 47 -2.95 -23.84 -3.34
N GLY A 48 -4.15 -23.47 -3.79
CA GLY A 48 -4.50 -22.08 -4.07
C GLY A 48 -4.83 -21.31 -2.80
N VAL A 49 -5.05 -20.01 -2.96
CA VAL A 49 -5.36 -19.09 -1.84
C VAL A 49 -6.63 -19.49 -1.08
N PHE A 50 -7.67 -19.98 -1.77
CA PHE A 50 -8.90 -20.48 -1.15
C PHE A 50 -8.64 -21.63 -0.18
N GLU A 51 -7.91 -22.66 -0.61
CA GLU A 51 -7.62 -23.83 0.23
C GLU A 51 -6.70 -23.49 1.40
N LEU A 52 -5.74 -22.59 1.20
CA LEU A 52 -4.82 -22.14 2.25
C LEU A 52 -5.51 -21.28 3.30
N LEU A 53 -6.46 -20.43 2.90
CA LEU A 53 -7.24 -19.62 3.83
C LEU A 53 -8.32 -20.44 4.54
N GLN A 54 -8.93 -21.42 3.86
CA GLN A 54 -9.86 -22.34 4.50
C GLN A 54 -9.20 -23.12 5.64
N ALA A 55 -7.92 -23.49 5.50
CA ALA A 55 -7.14 -24.13 6.56
C ALA A 55 -6.91 -23.22 7.79
N LYS A 56 -7.14 -21.91 7.64
CA LYS A 56 -7.13 -20.90 8.70
C LYS A 56 -8.55 -20.45 9.10
N GLU A 57 -9.57 -21.21 8.69
CA GLU A 57 -10.99 -20.89 8.93
C GLU A 57 -11.44 -19.55 8.34
N VAL A 58 -10.74 -19.08 7.29
CA VAL A 58 -11.10 -17.89 6.51
C VAL A 58 -11.75 -18.33 5.21
N HIS A 59 -13.00 -17.91 5.00
CA HIS A 59 -13.78 -18.28 3.83
C HIS A 59 -13.90 -17.10 2.85
N LEU A 60 -13.15 -17.16 1.75
CA LEU A 60 -13.24 -16.16 0.68
C LEU A 60 -14.61 -16.19 -0.01
N PRO A 61 -15.09 -15.03 -0.51
CA PRO A 61 -16.25 -14.97 -1.39
C PRO A 61 -16.16 -15.91 -2.58
N ASP A 62 -17.16 -16.75 -2.74
CA ASP A 62 -17.30 -17.66 -3.88
C ASP A 62 -18.74 -17.55 -4.44
N PRO A 63 -19.02 -16.53 -5.27
CA PRO A 63 -20.38 -16.22 -5.70
C PRO A 63 -21.01 -17.34 -6.55
N ASP A 64 -20.19 -18.17 -7.19
CA ASP A 64 -20.63 -19.29 -8.02
C ASP A 64 -20.91 -20.56 -7.19
N ASN A 65 -20.71 -20.50 -5.88
CA ASN A 65 -20.81 -21.65 -4.99
C ASN A 65 -21.98 -21.50 -3.99
N PRO A 66 -23.08 -22.26 -4.17
CA PRO A 66 -24.24 -22.21 -3.28
C PRO A 66 -23.91 -22.56 -1.82
N SER A 67 -22.84 -23.32 -1.58
CA SER A 67 -22.40 -23.68 -0.23
C SER A 67 -21.76 -22.50 0.51
N TYR A 68 -21.20 -21.52 -0.22
CA TYR A 68 -20.68 -20.28 0.38
C TYR A 68 -21.81 -19.46 1.00
N ALA A 69 -22.95 -19.32 0.32
CA ALA A 69 -24.07 -18.53 0.83
C ALA A 69 -24.57 -19.05 2.19
N VAL A 70 -24.58 -20.37 2.38
CA VAL A 70 -24.96 -21.03 3.64
C VAL A 70 -23.86 -20.93 4.69
N ALA A 71 -22.62 -21.25 4.33
CA ALA A 71 -21.46 -21.21 5.24
C ALA A 71 -21.19 -19.79 5.78
N SER A 72 -21.45 -18.77 4.97
CA SER A 72 -21.21 -17.38 5.32
C SER A 72 -22.27 -16.75 6.22
N MET A 73 -23.45 -17.37 6.43
CA MET A 73 -24.51 -16.78 7.29
C MET A 73 -24.11 -16.68 8.77
N SER A 74 -23.19 -17.51 9.23
CA SER A 74 -22.66 -17.51 10.60
C SER A 74 -21.16 -17.23 10.67
N ALA A 75 -20.53 -16.93 9.53
CA ALA A 75 -19.10 -16.65 9.48
C ALA A 75 -18.80 -15.23 9.96
N PRO A 76 -17.63 -14.99 10.59
CA PRO A 76 -17.17 -13.64 10.86
C PRO A 76 -17.11 -12.79 9.59
N LEU A 77 -17.33 -11.49 9.75
CA LEU A 77 -17.13 -10.51 8.67
C LEU A 77 -15.67 -10.55 8.21
N THR A 78 -15.41 -10.72 6.91
CA THR A 78 -14.04 -10.66 6.38
C THR A 78 -13.68 -9.23 6.01
N VAL A 79 -12.61 -8.70 6.58
CA VAL A 79 -12.03 -7.41 6.17
C VAL A 79 -10.75 -7.67 5.39
N PHE A 80 -10.74 -7.33 4.11
CA PHE A 80 -9.49 -7.27 3.36
C PHE A 80 -8.80 -5.94 3.66
N LEU A 81 -7.62 -6.04 4.25
CA LEU A 81 -6.72 -4.92 4.43
C LEU A 81 -5.70 -4.97 3.30
N PHE A 82 -5.64 -3.95 2.45
CA PHE A 82 -4.71 -3.89 1.32
C PHE A 82 -3.63 -2.85 1.53
N ASP A 83 -2.40 -3.21 1.19
CA ASP A 83 -1.39 -2.24 0.81
C ASP A 83 -1.72 -1.56 -0.53
N ILE A 84 -1.06 -0.45 -0.83
CA ILE A 84 -1.19 0.31 -2.08
C ILE A 84 -0.06 0.00 -3.05
N GLU A 85 1.16 0.42 -2.74
CA GLU A 85 2.32 0.28 -3.63
C GLU A 85 2.65 -1.20 -3.82
N GLY A 86 2.84 -1.64 -5.05
CA GLY A 86 3.16 -3.05 -5.36
C GLY A 86 2.00 -4.04 -5.16
N THR A 87 0.83 -3.58 -4.69
CA THR A 87 -0.32 -4.42 -4.36
C THR A 87 -1.57 -4.03 -5.16
N THR A 88 -2.07 -2.80 -4.99
CA THR A 88 -3.20 -2.26 -5.77
C THR A 88 -2.74 -1.34 -6.91
N THR A 89 -1.58 -0.71 -6.74
CA THR A 89 -0.98 0.27 -7.63
C THR A 89 0.42 -0.21 -8.02
N PRO A 90 0.86 -0.10 -9.28
CA PRO A 90 2.22 -0.46 -9.66
C PRO A 90 3.25 0.28 -8.80
N LEU A 91 4.17 -0.46 -8.16
CA LEU A 91 5.21 0.12 -7.32
C LEU A 91 6.03 1.22 -8.04
N PRO A 92 6.43 1.06 -9.32
CA PRO A 92 7.13 2.12 -10.03
C PRO A 92 6.29 3.37 -10.29
N PHE A 93 4.96 3.31 -10.33
CA PHE A 93 4.13 4.49 -10.53
C PHE A 93 4.30 5.47 -9.37
N VAL A 94 4.23 4.97 -8.13
CA VAL A 94 4.42 5.84 -6.97
C VAL A 94 5.86 6.34 -6.90
N ARG A 95 6.84 5.43 -6.98
CA ARG A 95 8.26 5.77 -6.81
C ARG A 95 8.87 6.60 -7.96
N LYS A 96 8.41 6.40 -9.21
CA LYS A 96 9.02 7.01 -10.40
C LYS A 96 8.15 8.06 -11.08
N VAL A 97 6.88 8.21 -10.69
CA VAL A 97 5.98 9.24 -11.24
C VAL A 97 5.51 10.18 -10.14
N MET A 98 4.80 9.68 -9.13
CA MET A 98 4.19 10.55 -8.11
C MET A 98 5.24 11.26 -7.24
N MET A 99 6.27 10.54 -6.78
CA MET A 99 7.33 11.12 -5.93
C MET A 99 8.14 12.20 -6.66
N PRO A 100 8.67 11.98 -7.89
CA PRO A 100 9.38 13.03 -8.63
C PRO A 100 8.52 14.25 -8.95
N ILE A 101 7.22 14.07 -9.22
CA ILE A 101 6.31 15.21 -9.42
C ILE A 101 6.21 16.06 -8.15
N ALA A 102 6.06 15.44 -6.98
CA ALA A 102 6.02 16.16 -5.71
C ALA A 102 7.34 16.90 -5.44
N GLU A 103 8.46 16.22 -5.68
CA GLU A 103 9.80 16.80 -5.54
C GLU A 103 10.02 18.01 -6.44
N SER A 104 9.66 17.94 -7.73
CA SER A 104 9.85 19.05 -8.67
C SER A 104 8.93 20.26 -8.43
N ARG A 105 7.89 20.12 -7.59
CA ARG A 105 6.88 21.15 -7.34
C ARG A 105 6.97 21.77 -5.95
N VAL A 106 7.80 21.23 -5.04
CA VAL A 106 7.77 21.62 -3.63
C VAL A 106 8.11 23.10 -3.43
N GLU A 107 9.09 23.65 -4.14
CA GLU A 107 9.47 25.06 -4.00
C GLU A 107 8.37 25.99 -4.49
N ALA A 108 7.79 25.71 -5.66
CA ALA A 108 6.71 26.51 -6.22
C ALA A 108 5.46 26.45 -5.34
N TYR A 109 5.14 25.26 -4.81
CA TYR A 109 4.03 25.07 -3.89
C TYR A 109 4.25 25.85 -2.59
N MET A 110 5.41 25.71 -1.95
CA MET A 110 5.72 26.44 -0.72
C MET A 110 5.72 27.96 -0.93
N ALA A 111 6.25 28.46 -2.04
CA ALA A 111 6.22 29.88 -2.38
C ALA A 111 4.79 30.43 -2.57
N THR A 112 3.90 29.62 -3.15
CA THR A 112 2.52 30.02 -3.44
C THR A 112 1.62 29.95 -2.21
N HIS A 113 1.73 28.89 -1.41
CA HIS A 113 0.78 28.60 -0.34
C HIS A 113 1.27 29.02 1.04
N PHE A 114 2.59 29.09 1.29
CA PHE A 114 3.11 29.51 2.59
C PHE A 114 3.57 30.98 2.58
N PRO A 115 3.06 31.84 3.47
CA PRO A 115 2.03 31.61 4.49
C PRO A 115 0.60 32.00 4.04
N ALA A 116 0.39 32.27 2.75
CA ALA A 116 -0.85 32.86 2.24
C ALA A 116 -2.12 32.02 2.47
N ASP A 117 -2.00 30.69 2.50
CA ASP A 117 -3.09 29.76 2.83
C ASP A 117 -3.02 29.38 4.32
N GLN A 118 -3.85 30.01 5.14
CA GLN A 118 -3.90 29.73 6.58
C GLN A 118 -4.26 28.28 6.90
N ALA A 119 -5.15 27.65 6.12
CA ALA A 119 -5.53 26.26 6.36
C ALA A 119 -4.35 25.32 6.07
N PHE A 120 -3.53 25.64 5.08
CA PHE A 120 -2.28 24.94 4.82
C PHE A 120 -1.26 25.14 5.96
N VAL A 121 -1.06 26.38 6.40
CA VAL A 121 -0.15 26.70 7.52
C VAL A 121 -0.54 25.94 8.80
N ASP A 122 -1.84 25.88 9.11
CA ASP A 122 -2.35 25.17 10.29
C ASP A 122 -2.06 23.66 10.21
N ARG A 123 -2.31 23.04 9.04
CA ARG A 123 -2.00 21.62 8.81
C ARG A 123 -0.50 21.34 8.90
N LEU A 124 0.33 22.18 8.26
CA LEU A 124 1.78 22.05 8.30
C LEU A 124 2.31 22.18 9.74
N THR A 125 1.80 23.15 10.49
CA THR A 125 2.17 23.38 11.89
C THR A 125 1.77 22.20 12.78
N ALA A 126 0.54 21.71 12.64
CA ALA A 126 0.08 20.53 13.39
C ALA A 126 0.94 19.29 13.10
N ALA A 127 1.30 19.06 11.84
CA ALA A 127 2.14 17.94 11.42
C ALA A 127 3.61 18.07 11.86
N SER A 128 4.05 19.29 12.21
CA SER A 128 5.40 19.59 12.68
C SER A 128 5.52 19.56 14.21
N ALA A 129 4.40 19.45 14.93
CA ALA A 129 4.41 19.33 16.38
C ALA A 129 5.13 18.04 16.83
N PRO A 130 5.84 18.05 17.97
CA PRO A 130 6.49 16.86 18.50
C PRO A 130 5.49 15.73 18.71
N GLN A 131 5.55 14.70 17.87
CA GLN A 131 4.71 13.52 18.05
C GLN A 131 5.37 12.57 19.06
N SER A 132 4.59 12.06 20.00
CA SER A 132 4.97 10.94 20.86
C SER A 132 4.96 9.64 20.06
N SER A 133 5.79 9.53 19.03
CA SER A 133 6.03 8.29 18.30
C SER A 133 7.26 7.58 18.88
N PRO A 134 7.20 6.25 19.14
CA PRO A 134 8.35 5.47 19.60
C PRO A 134 9.57 5.48 18.65
N LEU A 135 9.42 6.02 17.43
CA LEU A 135 10.44 5.97 16.38
C LEU A 135 11.25 7.27 16.20
N ALA A 136 11.10 8.27 17.08
CA ALA A 136 11.74 9.58 16.95
C ALA A 136 13.25 9.61 17.32
N LYS A 137 14.06 8.68 16.78
CA LYS A 137 15.53 8.72 16.88
C LYS A 137 16.20 8.38 15.55
N ALA A 138 16.07 9.25 14.56
CA ALA A 138 17.00 9.29 13.42
C ALA A 138 17.02 10.59 12.59
N THR A 139 16.21 11.63 12.88
CA THR A 139 16.12 12.82 12.00
C THR A 139 16.11 14.14 12.78
N MET A 140 17.09 14.36 13.67
CA MET A 140 17.05 15.50 14.61
C MET A 140 17.61 16.83 14.07
N ALA A 141 18.38 16.86 12.97
CA ALA A 141 19.02 18.10 12.51
C ALA A 141 18.14 18.94 11.57
N TYR A 142 17.71 18.38 10.43
CA TYR A 142 16.86 19.08 9.45
C TYR A 142 15.45 19.35 9.97
N SER A 143 14.88 18.41 10.71
CA SER A 143 13.58 18.62 11.38
C SER A 143 13.65 19.81 12.34
N LYS A 144 14.77 19.99 13.07
CA LYS A 144 14.92 21.09 14.03
C LYS A 144 15.04 22.47 13.35
N ALA A 145 15.84 22.59 12.29
CA ALA A 145 16.01 23.85 11.57
C ALA A 145 14.68 24.36 11.01
N PHE A 146 13.93 23.46 10.36
CA PHE A 146 12.58 23.77 9.90
C PHE A 146 11.62 24.13 11.05
N THR A 147 11.58 23.35 12.14
CA THR A 147 10.68 23.67 13.27
C THR A 147 11.01 25.00 13.95
N ASP A 148 12.30 25.35 14.06
CA ASP A 148 12.75 26.62 14.64
C ASP A 148 12.36 27.80 13.72
N ALA A 149 12.50 27.63 12.40
CA ALA A 149 12.07 28.62 11.40
C ALA A 149 10.54 28.81 11.42
N LEU A 150 9.79 27.71 11.44
CA LEU A 150 8.32 27.72 11.50
C LEU A 150 7.82 28.41 12.78
N ALA A 151 8.43 28.12 13.93
CA ALA A 151 8.12 28.77 15.20
C ALA A 151 8.43 30.28 15.16
N THR A 152 9.52 30.68 14.49
CA THR A 152 9.88 32.10 14.31
C THR A 152 8.84 32.83 13.46
N SER A 153 8.40 32.23 12.35
CA SER A 153 7.35 32.81 11.51
C SER A 153 6.02 32.91 12.26
N GLY A 154 5.65 31.88 13.02
CA GLY A 154 4.45 31.88 13.85
C GLY A 154 4.48 32.94 14.96
N ALA A 155 5.64 33.15 15.60
CA ALA A 155 5.82 34.20 16.61
C ALA A 155 5.72 35.63 16.04
N ARG A 156 5.84 35.79 14.72
CA ARG A 156 5.70 37.06 13.99
C ARG A 156 4.36 37.17 13.26
N ASP A 157 3.36 36.39 13.67
CA ASP A 157 2.04 36.28 13.04
C ASP A 157 2.11 36.01 11.51
N TRP A 158 3.16 35.35 11.02
CA TRP A 158 3.39 35.10 9.61
C TRP A 158 3.53 36.36 8.73
N LYS A 159 3.67 37.54 9.34
CA LYS A 159 3.74 38.86 8.64
C LYS A 159 5.16 39.25 8.23
N ASP A 160 6.17 38.52 8.69
CA ASP A 160 7.57 38.80 8.39
C ASP A 160 8.06 37.94 7.22
N GLU A 161 8.20 38.58 6.06
CA GLU A 161 8.57 37.89 4.83
C GLU A 161 9.97 37.27 4.87
N ALA A 162 10.92 37.86 5.61
CA ALA A 162 12.24 37.27 5.74
C ALA A 162 12.20 35.99 6.60
N ALA A 163 11.36 35.95 7.63
CA ALA A 163 11.14 34.73 8.42
C ALA A 163 10.41 33.64 7.61
N ASN A 164 9.41 34.05 6.81
CA ASN A 164 8.65 33.15 5.96
C ASN A 164 9.55 32.52 4.88
N GLU A 165 10.44 33.29 4.25
CA GLU A 165 11.38 32.79 3.26
C GLU A 165 12.33 31.73 3.84
N VAL A 166 12.86 31.98 5.04
CA VAL A 166 13.66 30.98 5.75
C VAL A 166 12.85 29.71 6.01
N THR A 167 11.58 29.84 6.41
CA THR A 167 10.71 28.68 6.66
C THR A 167 10.48 27.86 5.40
N ARG A 168 10.24 28.51 4.25
CA ARG A 168 10.11 27.84 2.95
C ARG A 168 11.40 27.11 2.57
N SER A 169 12.55 27.79 2.67
CA SER A 169 13.85 27.21 2.33
C SER A 169 14.20 25.99 3.21
N GLU A 170 14.02 26.10 4.52
CA GLU A 170 14.29 24.99 5.45
C GLU A 170 13.33 23.83 5.24
N PHE A 171 12.05 24.10 4.92
CA PHE A 171 11.12 23.04 4.57
C PHE A 171 11.49 22.32 3.28
N CYS A 172 11.84 23.04 2.21
CA CYS A 172 12.25 22.41 0.95
C CYS A 172 13.50 21.55 1.16
N ALA A 173 14.48 22.03 1.93
CA ALA A 173 15.66 21.24 2.27
C ALA A 173 15.30 19.96 3.06
N LEU A 174 14.40 20.06 4.04
CA LEU A 174 13.85 18.90 4.75
C LEU A 174 13.13 17.94 3.78
N PHE A 175 12.32 18.47 2.87
CA PHE A 175 11.55 17.69 1.91
C PHE A 175 12.47 16.84 1.03
N HIS A 176 13.45 17.43 0.35
CA HIS A 176 14.40 16.68 -0.50
C HIS A 176 15.16 15.62 0.31
N SER A 177 15.63 15.98 1.51
CA SER A 177 16.35 15.01 2.36
C SER A 177 15.48 13.82 2.77
N GLU A 178 14.20 14.04 3.09
CA GLU A 178 13.31 12.97 3.51
C GLU A 178 12.84 12.11 2.33
N ILE A 179 12.68 12.67 1.13
CA ILE A 179 12.41 11.91 -0.10
C ILE A 179 13.58 10.98 -0.42
N GLU A 180 14.82 11.48 -0.41
CA GLU A 180 16.02 10.66 -0.65
C GLU A 180 16.16 9.50 0.35
N ARG A 181 15.72 9.71 1.60
CA ARG A 181 15.79 8.72 2.68
C ARG A 181 14.61 7.76 2.71
N GLY A 182 13.57 7.99 1.90
CA GLY A 182 12.31 7.26 1.99
C GLY A 182 11.63 7.40 3.35
N SER A 183 11.76 8.58 3.98
CA SER A 183 11.30 8.82 5.35
C SER A 183 9.82 9.15 5.43
N ASP A 184 9.21 8.87 6.59
CA ASP A 184 7.79 9.06 6.88
C ASP A 184 7.47 10.37 7.62
N HIS A 185 8.25 11.44 7.40
CA HIS A 185 8.05 12.71 8.12
C HIS A 185 6.65 13.30 7.88
N ALA A 186 5.88 13.49 8.96
CA ALA A 186 4.49 13.90 8.87
C ALA A 186 4.28 15.21 8.08
N ALA A 187 5.11 16.23 8.33
CA ALA A 187 5.06 17.49 7.57
C ALA A 187 5.33 17.31 6.06
N VAL A 188 6.24 16.40 5.69
CA VAL A 188 6.52 16.07 4.28
C VAL A 188 5.31 15.39 3.66
N LYS A 189 4.69 14.43 4.35
CA LYS A 189 3.47 13.74 3.88
C LYS A 189 2.31 14.71 3.66
N VAL A 190 2.14 15.71 4.54
CA VAL A 190 1.12 16.76 4.37
C VAL A 190 1.34 17.54 3.07
N VAL A 191 2.57 17.97 2.79
CA VAL A 191 2.87 18.71 1.57
C VAL A 191 2.79 17.84 0.32
N GLN A 192 3.25 16.58 0.38
CA GLN A 192 3.08 15.62 -0.71
C GLN A 192 1.62 15.44 -1.10
N ALA A 193 0.73 15.19 -0.12
CA ALA A 193 -0.69 15.04 -0.37
C ALA A 193 -1.31 16.31 -0.96
N ALA A 194 -0.87 17.49 -0.51
CA ALA A 194 -1.38 18.75 -1.00
C ALA A 194 -0.94 19.04 -2.45
N ILE A 195 0.34 18.78 -2.78
CA ILE A 195 0.83 18.88 -4.16
C ILE A 195 0.09 17.90 -5.07
N TRP A 196 -0.09 16.65 -4.65
CA TRP A 196 -0.83 15.67 -5.44
C TRP A 196 -2.29 16.06 -5.65
N ALA A 197 -2.93 16.71 -4.68
CA ALA A 197 -4.29 17.23 -4.85
C ALA A 197 -4.36 18.23 -6.02
N GLU A 198 -3.39 19.15 -6.14
CA GLU A 198 -3.32 20.08 -7.26
C GLU A 198 -3.01 19.40 -8.58
N VAL A 199 -2.05 18.48 -8.58
CA VAL A 199 -1.65 17.70 -9.77
C VAL A 199 -2.84 16.92 -10.33
N PHE A 200 -3.64 16.28 -9.47
CA PHE A 200 -4.85 15.59 -9.91
C PHE A 200 -5.95 16.57 -10.34
N ALA A 201 -6.12 17.69 -9.65
CA ALA A 201 -7.09 18.72 -10.02
C ALA A 201 -6.80 19.38 -11.38
N GLU A 202 -5.54 19.44 -11.80
CA GLU A 202 -5.14 19.87 -13.15
C GLU A 202 -5.64 18.92 -14.25
N GLY A 203 -6.02 17.67 -13.91
CA GLY A 203 -6.52 16.66 -14.84
C GLY A 203 -5.47 16.10 -15.80
N LYS A 204 -4.20 16.46 -15.64
CA LYS A 204 -3.08 15.99 -16.49
C LYS A 204 -2.49 14.65 -16.04
N LEU A 205 -2.64 14.32 -14.76
CA LEU A 205 -2.22 13.05 -14.21
C LEU A 205 -3.44 12.25 -13.78
N GLN A 206 -3.53 11.02 -14.23
CA GLN A 206 -4.43 10.03 -13.66
C GLN A 206 -3.62 9.08 -12.75
N SER A 207 -4.18 8.74 -11.59
CA SER A 207 -3.64 7.70 -10.73
C SER A 207 -3.71 6.35 -11.43
N GLN A 208 -3.00 5.35 -10.93
CA GLN A 208 -2.96 4.02 -11.54
C GLN A 208 -3.37 2.96 -10.54
N VAL A 209 -4.23 2.04 -10.96
CA VAL A 209 -4.57 0.83 -10.20
C VAL A 209 -4.67 -0.33 -11.18
N PHE A 210 -4.32 -1.54 -10.75
CA PHE A 210 -4.45 -2.71 -11.64
C PHE A 210 -5.94 -2.96 -12.00
N PRO A 211 -6.27 -3.38 -13.22
CA PRO A 211 -7.67 -3.60 -13.64
C PRO A 211 -8.45 -4.58 -12.74
N ASP A 212 -7.76 -5.61 -12.22
CA ASP A 212 -8.34 -6.60 -11.32
C ASP A 212 -8.65 -6.02 -9.93
N VAL A 213 -7.96 -4.94 -9.51
CA VAL A 213 -8.25 -4.22 -8.27
C VAL A 213 -9.59 -3.51 -8.40
N ASN A 214 -9.82 -2.78 -9.49
CA ASN A 214 -11.12 -2.16 -9.77
C ASN A 214 -12.25 -3.20 -9.75
N THR A 215 -12.02 -4.35 -10.39
CA THR A 215 -13.00 -5.45 -10.42
C THR A 215 -13.29 -5.97 -9.01
N PHE A 216 -12.25 -6.24 -8.22
CA PHE A 216 -12.41 -6.71 -6.84
C PHE A 216 -13.08 -5.69 -5.93
N PHE A 217 -12.68 -4.42 -6.00
CA PHE A 217 -13.19 -3.37 -5.12
C PHE A 217 -14.69 -3.17 -5.32
N ARG A 218 -15.14 -3.13 -6.58
CA ARG A 218 -16.56 -3.03 -6.92
C ARG A 218 -17.36 -4.27 -6.51
N PHE A 219 -16.77 -5.46 -6.64
CA PHE A 219 -17.41 -6.70 -6.22
C PHE A 219 -17.52 -6.78 -4.69
N ALA A 220 -16.41 -6.74 -3.97
CA ALA A 220 -16.33 -6.95 -2.53
C ALA A 220 -16.86 -5.77 -1.70
N GLY A 221 -16.67 -4.54 -2.17
CA GLY A 221 -17.21 -3.33 -1.55
C GLY A 221 -18.61 -2.95 -2.04
N GLY A 222 -19.15 -3.69 -3.02
CA GLY A 222 -20.49 -3.47 -3.56
C GLY A 222 -21.60 -3.90 -2.59
N PRO A 223 -22.83 -3.40 -2.78
CA PRO A 223 -23.95 -3.63 -1.86
C PRO A 223 -24.31 -5.11 -1.65
N ALA A 224 -23.96 -5.97 -2.60
CA ALA A 224 -24.21 -7.41 -2.50
C ALA A 224 -23.24 -8.15 -1.55
N MET A 225 -22.07 -7.55 -1.27
CA MET A 225 -20.99 -8.20 -0.52
C MET A 225 -20.62 -7.48 0.77
N THR A 226 -20.93 -6.18 0.89
CA THR A 226 -21.05 -5.51 2.18
C THR A 226 -21.93 -6.36 3.11
N GLU A 227 -21.84 -6.41 4.43
CA GLU A 227 -22.43 -7.48 5.30
C GLU A 227 -21.53 -8.71 5.42
N ARG A 228 -20.82 -9.15 4.36
CA ARG A 228 -19.88 -10.28 4.44
C ARG A 228 -18.42 -9.86 4.30
N VAL A 229 -18.18 -8.82 3.53
CA VAL A 229 -16.86 -8.33 3.19
C VAL A 229 -16.76 -6.82 3.40
N ARG A 230 -15.59 -6.38 3.85
CA ARG A 230 -15.17 -4.98 3.88
C ARG A 230 -13.79 -4.83 3.27
N ILE A 231 -13.51 -3.63 2.78
CA ILE A 231 -12.21 -3.25 2.22
C ILE A 231 -11.64 -2.13 3.07
N ALA A 232 -10.40 -2.27 3.51
CA ALA A 232 -9.64 -1.23 4.14
C ALA A 232 -8.27 -1.09 3.47
N LEU A 233 -7.70 0.12 3.48
CA LEU A 233 -6.36 0.38 2.98
C LEU A 233 -5.40 0.73 4.12
N TYR A 234 -4.15 0.26 4.02
CA TYR A 234 -3.07 0.62 4.92
C TYR A 234 -1.78 0.84 4.14
N SER A 235 -1.36 2.10 4.01
CA SER A 235 -0.19 2.52 3.26
C SER A 235 0.68 3.47 4.10
N SER A 236 1.95 3.61 3.75
CA SER A 236 2.86 4.63 4.29
C SER A 236 2.54 6.05 3.80
N GLY A 237 1.72 6.19 2.76
CA GLY A 237 1.15 7.47 2.35
C GLY A 237 0.04 7.93 3.31
N SER A 238 -0.13 9.25 3.47
CA SER A 238 -1.20 9.79 4.33
C SER A 238 -2.58 9.37 3.82
N ILE A 239 -3.58 9.32 4.71
CA ILE A 239 -4.96 8.99 4.32
C ILE A 239 -5.47 9.89 3.18
N GLU A 240 -5.11 11.18 3.15
CA GLU A 240 -5.44 12.09 2.06
C GLU A 240 -4.85 11.62 0.73
N ALA A 241 -3.57 11.25 0.71
CA ALA A 241 -2.92 10.72 -0.49
C ALA A 241 -3.58 9.42 -0.97
N GLN A 242 -3.91 8.51 -0.05
CA GLN A 242 -4.61 7.27 -0.40
C GLN A 242 -5.97 7.55 -1.05
N LYS A 243 -6.74 8.50 -0.51
CA LYS A 243 -8.02 8.90 -1.10
C LYS A 243 -7.86 9.56 -2.46
N LEU A 244 -6.82 10.37 -2.67
CA LEU A 244 -6.51 10.98 -3.96
C LEU A 244 -6.18 9.92 -5.02
N ILE A 245 -5.36 8.93 -4.67
CA ILE A 245 -5.02 7.80 -5.54
C ILE A 245 -6.30 7.04 -5.95
N MET A 246 -7.19 6.77 -4.99
CA MET A 246 -8.43 6.01 -5.24
C MET A 246 -9.53 6.84 -5.90
N ALA A 247 -9.51 8.18 -5.79
CA ALA A 247 -10.47 9.06 -6.45
C ALA A 247 -10.18 9.22 -7.94
N ASN A 248 -8.90 9.26 -8.32
CA ASN A 248 -8.45 9.65 -9.64
C ASN A 248 -7.97 8.46 -10.48
N THR A 249 -8.61 7.29 -10.36
CA THR A 249 -8.20 6.09 -11.13
C THR A 249 -8.71 6.10 -12.58
N PRO A 250 -8.17 5.26 -13.48
CA PRO A 250 -8.68 5.06 -14.85
C PRO A 250 -10.11 4.52 -14.89
N TYR A 251 -10.61 4.02 -13.76
CA TYR A 251 -11.92 3.37 -13.62
C TYR A 251 -12.92 4.22 -12.82
N GLY A 252 -12.61 5.50 -12.62
CA GLY A 252 -13.37 6.43 -11.79
C GLY A 252 -13.04 6.32 -10.29
N ASP A 253 -13.88 6.92 -9.46
CA ASP A 253 -13.68 6.94 -8.00
C ASP A 253 -13.98 5.56 -7.37
N LEU A 254 -12.97 5.01 -6.68
CA LEU A 254 -13.06 3.76 -5.93
C LEU A 254 -13.28 3.97 -4.43
N ASN A 255 -13.19 5.20 -3.92
CA ASN A 255 -13.43 5.50 -2.50
C ASN A 255 -14.80 5.00 -1.98
N PRO A 256 -15.91 5.01 -2.77
CA PRO A 256 -17.20 4.49 -2.31
C PRO A 256 -17.19 3.01 -1.91
N PHE A 257 -16.21 2.22 -2.35
CA PHE A 257 -16.10 0.79 -2.04
C PHE A 257 -15.18 0.50 -0.85
N ILE A 258 -14.55 1.53 -0.27
CA ILE A 258 -13.56 1.39 0.79
C ILE A 258 -14.18 1.83 2.12
N THR A 259 -14.06 0.95 3.12
CA THR A 259 -14.63 1.13 4.46
C THR A 259 -13.78 2.04 5.34
N ALA A 260 -12.45 1.89 5.28
CA ALA A 260 -11.51 2.60 6.13
C ALA A 260 -10.13 2.75 5.47
N TYR A 261 -9.39 3.78 5.91
CA TYR A 261 -8.01 4.05 5.50
C TYR A 261 -7.16 4.21 6.76
N PHE A 262 -5.94 3.69 6.71
CA PHE A 262 -4.98 3.75 7.79
C PHE A 262 -3.63 4.21 7.26
N ASP A 263 -2.92 5.02 8.04
CA ASP A 263 -1.57 5.48 7.74
C ASP A 263 -0.70 5.41 9.01
N PRO A 264 0.63 5.62 8.90
CA PRO A 264 1.50 5.51 10.07
C PRO A 264 1.25 6.56 11.15
N LEU A 265 0.67 7.70 10.79
CA LEU A 265 0.29 8.74 11.74
C LEU A 265 -0.86 8.26 12.63
N LEU A 266 -1.85 7.58 12.05
CA LEU A 266 -3.00 7.05 12.77
C LEU A 266 -2.65 5.79 13.56
N VAL A 267 -1.95 4.83 12.95
CA VAL A 267 -1.79 3.48 13.54
C VAL A 267 -0.36 3.05 13.86
N GLY A 268 0.66 3.82 13.51
CA GLY A 268 2.07 3.42 13.59
C GLY A 268 2.55 2.72 12.32
N THR A 269 3.82 2.31 12.24
CA THR A 269 4.40 1.79 10.98
C THR A 269 3.95 0.38 10.62
N LYS A 270 4.01 0.03 9.32
CA LYS A 270 3.61 -1.28 8.79
C LYS A 270 4.47 -2.44 9.29
N LEU A 271 5.60 -2.14 9.94
CA LEU A 271 6.51 -3.13 10.52
C LEU A 271 6.24 -3.39 12.01
N MET A 272 5.31 -2.66 12.64
CA MET A 272 4.98 -2.83 14.05
C MET A 272 3.72 -3.70 14.23
N PRO A 273 3.80 -4.84 14.94
CA PRO A 273 2.62 -5.66 15.25
C PRO A 273 1.49 -4.88 15.94
N LYS A 274 1.83 -3.91 16.80
CA LYS A 274 0.86 -3.05 17.50
C LYS A 274 -0.01 -2.22 16.54
N SER A 275 0.48 -1.91 15.34
CA SER A 275 -0.29 -1.16 14.35
C SER A 275 -1.48 -1.95 13.87
N TYR A 276 -1.32 -3.24 13.60
CA TYR A 276 -2.40 -4.14 13.20
C TYR A 276 -3.41 -4.38 14.32
N MET A 277 -2.96 -4.44 15.58
CA MET A 277 -3.88 -4.47 16.74
C MET A 277 -4.75 -3.21 16.79
N LYS A 278 -4.14 -2.03 16.59
CA LYS A 278 -4.87 -0.75 16.57
C LYS A 278 -5.82 -0.65 15.38
N ILE A 279 -5.42 -1.14 14.19
CA ILE A 279 -6.30 -1.26 13.02
C ILE A 279 -7.53 -2.10 13.36
N ARG A 280 -7.36 -3.27 14.00
CA ARG A 280 -8.49 -4.14 14.41
C ARG A 280 -9.44 -3.41 15.35
N THR A 281 -8.93 -2.68 16.35
CA THR A 281 -9.77 -1.88 17.25
C THR A 281 -10.56 -0.80 16.50
N LEU A 282 -9.89 -0.01 15.66
CA LEU A 282 -10.53 1.08 14.91
C LEU A 282 -11.54 0.56 13.88
N LEU A 283 -11.29 -0.59 13.25
CA LEU A 283 -12.24 -1.24 12.35
C LEU A 283 -13.48 -1.70 13.10
N ALA A 284 -13.32 -2.34 14.27
CA ALA A 284 -14.44 -2.79 15.09
C ALA A 284 -15.34 -1.62 15.51
N GLU A 285 -14.73 -0.50 15.94
CA GLU A 285 -15.44 0.75 16.25
C GLU A 285 -16.16 1.33 15.02
N LYS A 286 -15.47 1.37 13.86
CA LYS A 286 -16.02 1.91 12.61
C LYS A 286 -17.21 1.11 12.09
N LEU A 287 -17.19 -0.21 12.32
CA LEU A 287 -18.20 -1.16 11.86
C LEU A 287 -19.30 -1.43 12.88
N ASP A 288 -19.14 -0.94 14.12
CA ASP A 288 -20.03 -1.19 15.26
C ASP A 288 -20.24 -2.70 15.51
N ILE A 289 -19.13 -3.45 15.54
CA ILE A 289 -19.13 -4.89 15.81
C ILE A 289 -18.05 -5.26 16.84
N PRO A 290 -18.20 -6.38 17.56
CA PRO A 290 -17.13 -6.91 18.39
C PRO A 290 -15.89 -7.33 17.54
N PRO A 291 -14.65 -7.07 18.00
CA PRO A 291 -13.43 -7.44 17.26
C PRO A 291 -13.30 -8.91 16.86
N GLU A 292 -13.91 -9.82 17.62
CA GLU A 292 -13.96 -11.27 17.37
C GLU A 292 -14.97 -11.67 16.28
N SER A 293 -15.90 -10.77 15.94
CA SER A 293 -16.90 -10.99 14.89
C SER A 293 -16.37 -10.68 13.49
N MET A 294 -15.07 -10.39 13.37
CA MET A 294 -14.41 -10.18 12.10
C MET A 294 -13.07 -10.92 12.02
N GLN A 295 -12.68 -11.21 10.78
CA GLN A 295 -11.36 -11.71 10.41
C GLN A 295 -10.72 -10.71 9.44
N ILE A 296 -9.46 -10.40 9.64
CA ILE A 296 -8.66 -9.55 8.78
C ILE A 296 -7.75 -10.42 7.90
N VAL A 297 -7.84 -10.20 6.60
CA VAL A 297 -6.90 -10.74 5.60
C VAL A 297 -6.06 -9.59 5.09
N PHE A 298 -4.76 -9.60 5.39
CA PHE A 298 -3.85 -8.54 4.95
C PHE A 298 -3.13 -8.93 3.66
N VAL A 299 -3.21 -8.10 2.63
CA VAL A 299 -2.58 -8.33 1.33
C VAL A 299 -1.52 -7.26 1.11
N THR A 300 -0.27 -7.67 0.95
CA THR A 300 0.91 -6.81 0.79
C THR A 300 1.94 -7.48 -0.11
N ASP A 301 2.75 -6.71 -0.82
CA ASP A 301 3.92 -7.21 -1.54
C ASP A 301 5.15 -7.37 -0.62
N ASN A 302 5.09 -6.81 0.60
CA ASN A 302 6.21 -6.77 1.52
C ASN A 302 6.17 -7.91 2.55
N THR A 303 7.22 -8.73 2.54
CA THR A 303 7.36 -9.89 3.43
C THR A 303 7.47 -9.52 4.91
N SER A 304 8.11 -8.41 5.24
CA SER A 304 8.29 -7.95 6.62
C SER A 304 6.97 -7.41 7.20
N GLU A 305 6.16 -6.74 6.38
CA GLU A 305 4.82 -6.33 6.78
C GLU A 305 3.90 -7.53 7.02
N ALA A 306 3.93 -8.51 6.11
CA ALA A 306 3.17 -9.76 6.27
C ALA A 306 3.52 -10.47 7.59
N SER A 307 4.81 -10.53 7.92
CA SER A 307 5.30 -11.11 9.18
C SER A 307 4.86 -10.30 10.41
N ALA A 308 4.94 -8.97 10.37
CA ALA A 308 4.48 -8.11 11.46
C ALA A 308 2.97 -8.22 11.70
N ALA A 309 2.18 -8.33 10.62
CA ALA A 309 0.75 -8.55 10.67
C ALA A 309 0.39 -9.87 11.34
N GLU A 310 0.97 -11.01 10.93
CA GLU A 310 0.67 -12.31 11.55
C GLU A 310 1.15 -12.36 13.02
N THR A 311 2.32 -11.78 13.32
CA THR A 311 2.86 -11.73 14.70
C THR A 311 1.95 -10.93 15.65
N SER A 312 1.13 -10.02 15.13
CA SER A 312 0.21 -9.23 15.95
C SER A 312 -0.92 -10.04 16.59
N GLY A 313 -1.26 -11.20 16.02
CA GLY A 313 -2.48 -11.95 16.35
C GLY A 313 -3.78 -11.23 16.01
N ALA A 314 -3.72 -10.04 15.41
CA ALA A 314 -4.88 -9.26 15.00
C ALA A 314 -5.32 -9.54 13.56
N VAL A 315 -4.46 -10.21 12.77
CA VAL A 315 -4.67 -10.59 11.37
C VAL A 315 -4.64 -12.12 11.26
N GLU A 316 -5.73 -12.71 10.79
CA GLU A 316 -5.90 -14.17 10.67
C GLU A 316 -5.03 -14.74 9.55
N SER A 317 -4.85 -14.00 8.46
CA SER A 317 -3.86 -14.35 7.45
C SER A 317 -3.31 -13.15 6.73
N SER A 318 -1.99 -13.14 6.53
CA SER A 318 -1.38 -12.33 5.48
C SER A 318 -1.40 -13.09 4.15
N ILE A 319 -1.33 -12.37 3.03
CA ILE A 319 -1.19 -12.89 1.66
C ILE A 319 -0.13 -12.05 0.96
N LEU A 320 0.88 -12.71 0.40
CA LEU A 320 1.89 -12.04 -0.41
C LEU A 320 1.33 -11.71 -1.81
N CYS A 321 1.34 -10.45 -2.21
CA CYS A 321 0.96 -10.01 -3.55
C CYS A 321 2.20 -9.90 -4.43
N VAL A 322 2.30 -10.76 -5.45
CA VAL A 322 3.42 -10.76 -6.40
C VAL A 322 2.94 -10.14 -7.70
N ARG A 323 3.22 -8.85 -7.88
CA ARG A 323 2.87 -8.10 -9.10
C ARG A 323 4.07 -7.96 -10.05
N PRO A 324 3.83 -7.72 -11.36
CA PRO A 324 4.86 -7.24 -12.25
C PRO A 324 5.54 -5.99 -11.69
N LEU A 325 6.86 -5.88 -11.86
CA LEU A 325 7.67 -4.74 -11.44
C LEU A 325 7.80 -4.52 -9.92
N ASN A 326 7.38 -5.48 -9.09
CA ASN A 326 7.68 -5.47 -7.66
C ASN A 326 9.17 -5.73 -7.41
N ASP A 327 9.64 -5.33 -6.22
CA ASP A 327 11.01 -5.59 -5.79
C ASP A 327 11.27 -7.11 -5.69
N TRP A 328 12.50 -7.52 -6.01
CA TRP A 328 12.89 -8.93 -6.00
C TRP A 328 12.94 -9.49 -4.57
N ILE A 329 12.18 -10.56 -4.31
CA ILE A 329 12.22 -11.28 -3.03
C ILE A 329 13.11 -12.51 -3.18
N THR A 330 14.11 -12.65 -2.31
CA THR A 330 14.99 -13.84 -2.33
C THR A 330 14.22 -15.10 -1.94
N PHE A 331 14.69 -16.27 -2.40
CA PHE A 331 14.05 -17.53 -2.06
C PHE A 331 14.06 -17.80 -0.54
N ASP A 332 15.15 -17.45 0.16
CA ASP A 332 15.25 -17.59 1.61
C ASP A 332 14.24 -16.70 2.35
N THR A 333 14.03 -15.47 1.86
CA THR A 333 12.99 -14.58 2.39
C THR A 333 11.59 -15.12 2.13
N MET A 334 11.30 -15.66 0.95
CA MET A 334 9.99 -16.28 0.69
C MET A 334 9.72 -17.51 1.56
N LEU A 335 10.76 -18.30 1.83
CA LEU A 335 10.66 -19.47 2.69
C LEU A 335 10.33 -19.10 4.14
N SER A 336 10.76 -17.94 4.63
CA SER A 336 10.60 -17.55 6.03
C SER A 336 9.19 -17.05 6.38
N ILE A 337 8.40 -16.58 5.42
CA ILE A 337 7.11 -15.91 5.69
C ILE A 337 5.88 -16.81 5.64
N ASN A 338 5.93 -18.00 5.03
CA ASN A 338 4.84 -19.01 5.00
C ASN A 338 3.40 -18.47 4.91
N VAL A 339 3.17 -17.51 4.03
CA VAL A 339 1.85 -16.97 3.73
C VAL A 339 1.38 -17.47 2.35
N PRO A 340 0.06 -17.59 2.11
CA PRO A 340 -0.49 -17.67 0.76
C PRO A 340 0.04 -16.55 -0.13
N TYR A 341 0.01 -16.74 -1.44
CA TYR A 341 0.34 -15.69 -2.39
C TYR A 341 -0.68 -15.60 -3.51
N ILE A 342 -0.78 -14.41 -4.10
CA ILE A 342 -1.56 -14.14 -5.30
C ILE A 342 -0.75 -13.25 -6.25
N MET A 343 -1.08 -13.29 -7.53
CA MET A 343 -0.61 -12.34 -8.55
C MET A 343 -1.70 -11.39 -9.01
N SER A 344 -2.97 -11.77 -8.81
CA SER A 344 -4.14 -10.99 -9.18
C SER A 344 -5.25 -11.16 -8.16
N PHE A 345 -6.01 -10.10 -7.91
CA PHE A 345 -7.18 -10.10 -7.04
C PHE A 345 -8.32 -10.93 -7.61
N THR A 346 -8.28 -11.31 -8.89
CA THR A 346 -9.18 -12.33 -9.45
C THR A 346 -9.07 -13.65 -8.68
N GLN A 347 -7.88 -14.00 -8.18
CA GLN A 347 -7.68 -15.19 -7.34
C GLN A 347 -8.37 -15.09 -5.97
N LEU A 348 -8.82 -13.91 -5.55
CA LEU A 348 -9.62 -13.71 -4.32
C LEU A 348 -11.13 -13.82 -4.57
N MET A 349 -11.56 -13.89 -5.83
CA MET A 349 -12.98 -13.98 -6.23
C MET A 349 -13.34 -15.31 -6.90
N GLN A 350 -12.34 -15.97 -7.51
CA GLN A 350 -12.56 -17.16 -8.33
C GLN A 350 -11.66 -18.31 -7.84
N CYS A 351 -12.30 -19.37 -7.38
CA CYS A 351 -11.60 -20.60 -7.04
C CYS A 351 -10.93 -21.19 -8.30
N ASN A 352 -9.69 -21.69 -8.16
CA ASN A 352 -8.88 -22.24 -9.26
C ASN A 352 -8.56 -21.26 -10.42
N CYS A 353 -8.60 -19.95 -10.17
CA CYS A 353 -8.20 -18.95 -11.16
C CYS A 353 -6.76 -19.20 -11.66
N VAL A 354 -6.61 -19.36 -12.98
CA VAL A 354 -5.31 -19.38 -13.66
C VAL A 354 -5.01 -17.96 -14.16
N VAL A 355 -3.95 -17.37 -13.63
CA VAL A 355 -3.56 -15.98 -13.98
C VAL A 355 -2.89 -15.94 -15.34
N ASP A 356 -3.42 -15.12 -16.25
CA ASP A 356 -2.71 -14.73 -17.46
C ASP A 356 -1.61 -13.71 -17.12
N MET A 357 -0.40 -14.22 -16.88
CA MET A 357 0.76 -13.41 -16.52
C MET A 357 1.14 -12.41 -17.62
N LYS A 358 0.92 -12.73 -18.90
CA LYS A 358 1.24 -11.81 -20.00
C LYS A 358 0.29 -10.62 -20.00
N LYS A 359 -1.00 -10.88 -19.82
CA LYS A 359 -1.99 -9.81 -19.64
C LYS A 359 -1.65 -8.95 -18.43
N LEU A 360 -1.34 -9.56 -17.28
CA LEU A 360 -0.99 -8.84 -16.07
C LEU A 360 0.24 -7.91 -16.27
N VAL A 361 1.27 -8.39 -16.98
CA VAL A 361 2.44 -7.58 -17.34
C VAL A 361 2.09 -6.46 -18.31
N ASN A 362 1.22 -6.71 -19.29
CA ASN A 362 0.78 -5.67 -20.21
C ASN A 362 -0.01 -4.58 -19.47
N ASP A 363 -0.95 -4.95 -18.61
CA ASP A 363 -1.72 -4.03 -17.78
C ASP A 363 -0.76 -3.15 -16.93
N ALA A 364 0.26 -3.76 -16.32
CA ALA A 364 1.27 -3.04 -15.55
C ALA A 364 2.11 -2.08 -16.40
N LYS A 365 2.51 -2.48 -17.61
CA LYS A 365 3.27 -1.65 -18.54
C LYS A 365 2.43 -0.49 -19.08
N GLU A 366 1.14 -0.71 -19.34
CA GLU A 366 0.20 0.35 -19.76
C GLU A 366 0.06 1.42 -18.69
N CYS A 367 -0.08 1.02 -17.42
CA CYS A 367 -0.11 1.95 -16.28
C CYS A 367 1.12 2.87 -16.23
N MET A 368 2.28 2.45 -16.78
CA MET A 368 3.51 3.25 -16.79
C MET A 368 3.69 4.09 -18.06
N LYS A 369 3.01 3.76 -19.17
CA LYS A 369 3.16 4.45 -20.45
C LYS A 369 2.43 5.79 -20.49
N GLU A 370 1.31 5.91 -19.78
CA GLU A 370 0.48 7.12 -19.75
C GLU A 370 1.23 8.35 -19.20
N HIS A 371 2.41 8.17 -18.60
CA HIS A 371 3.20 9.22 -17.96
C HIS A 371 4.56 9.46 -18.61
N SER A 372 4.90 8.69 -19.64
CA SER A 372 6.20 8.80 -20.35
C SER A 372 6.23 9.94 -21.39
N THR A 373 5.14 10.70 -21.50
CA THR A 373 5.02 11.85 -22.39
C THR A 373 4.54 13.06 -21.60
N SER A 374 5.46 13.77 -20.96
CA SER A 374 5.27 15.15 -20.50
C SER A 374 6.62 15.87 -20.50
#